data_AF-A0A849RL18-F1
#
_entry.id   AF-A0A849RL18-F1
#
_cell.length_a   1.000
_cell.length_b   1.000
_cell.length_c   1.000
_cell.angle_alpha   90.00
_cell.angle_beta   90.00
_cell.angle_gamma   90.00
#
_symmetry.space_group_name_H-M   'P 1'
#
loop_
_entity.id
_entity.type
_entity.pdbx_description
1 polymer ?
#
loop_
_entity_poly.entity_id
_entity_poly.type
_entity_poly.pdbx_seq_one_letter_code
_entity_poly.pdbx_strand_id
1 'polypeptide(L)'
;LQTSPDFVRSGIRKAAERRARKLGLSEIDSDSLTTFRNQAMMKAVKRIRSFGYNELTFDAFDTALTKTKRLQGNDQAEKRLQEIRGHFSDPNAKKPEGGTLGADLMGRFRRYLKGEGAL
;
A
#
# COMPACT_ATOMS: atom_id res chain seq x y z
N LEU A 1 -10.72 -7.49 5.79
CA LEU A 1 -11.17 -6.63 4.66
C LEU A 1 -12.11 -5.50 5.10
N GLN A 2 -13.04 -5.77 6.01
CA GLN A 2 -14.06 -4.79 6.43
C GLN A 2 -13.50 -3.48 7.02
N THR A 3 -12.29 -3.51 7.57
CA THR A 3 -11.62 -2.32 8.12
C THR A 3 -10.93 -1.44 7.08
N SER A 4 -10.92 -1.84 5.80
CA SER A 4 -10.36 -1.04 4.70
C SER A 4 -11.42 -0.11 4.09
N PRO A 5 -11.05 1.08 3.58
CA PRO A 5 -11.98 1.93 2.83
C PRO A 5 -12.55 1.24 1.58
N ASP A 6 -13.81 1.51 1.24
CA ASP A 6 -14.54 0.83 0.16
C ASP A 6 -13.82 0.88 -1.20
N PHE A 7 -13.27 2.05 -1.54
CA PHE A 7 -12.57 2.28 -2.80
C PHE A 7 -11.33 1.39 -3.02
N VAL A 8 -10.73 0.84 -1.94
CA VAL A 8 -9.62 -0.12 -2.04
C VAL A 8 -10.03 -1.58 -1.81
N ARG A 9 -11.20 -1.86 -1.20
CA ARG A 9 -11.60 -3.23 -0.81
C ARG A 9 -11.56 -4.20 -1.99
N SER A 10 -12.12 -3.82 -3.14
CA SER A 10 -12.15 -4.68 -4.33
C SER A 10 -10.74 -4.98 -4.87
N GLY A 11 -9.84 -3.99 -4.84
CA GLY A 11 -8.44 -4.14 -5.24
C GLY A 11 -7.66 -5.05 -4.30
N ILE A 12 -7.85 -4.88 -2.98
CA ILE A 12 -7.22 -5.73 -1.95
C ILE A 12 -7.70 -7.18 -2.11
N ARG A 13 -9.00 -7.40 -2.29
CA ARG A 13 -9.58 -8.75 -2.49
C ARG A 13 -8.95 -9.45 -3.70
N LYS A 14 -8.96 -8.79 -4.87
CA LYS A 14 -8.36 -9.36 -6.10
C LYS A 14 -6.87 -9.67 -5.93
N ALA A 15 -6.13 -8.81 -5.25
CA ALA A 15 -4.71 -9.01 -4.98
C ALA A 15 -4.47 -10.20 -4.02
N ALA A 16 -5.26 -10.30 -2.97
CA ALA A 16 -5.19 -11.38 -1.99
C ALA A 16 -5.53 -12.74 -2.63
N GLU A 17 -6.63 -12.83 -3.37
CA GLU A 17 -7.03 -14.04 -4.11
C GLU A 17 -5.97 -14.50 -5.10
N ARG A 18 -5.37 -13.56 -5.86
CA ARG A 18 -4.27 -13.87 -6.77
C ARG A 18 -3.05 -14.41 -6.03
N ARG A 19 -2.76 -13.88 -4.84
CA ARG A 19 -1.61 -14.31 -4.03
C ARG A 19 -1.86 -15.68 -3.40
N ALA A 20 -3.05 -15.92 -2.86
CA ALA A 20 -3.48 -17.19 -2.30
C ALA A 20 -3.39 -18.33 -3.33
N ARG A 21 -3.92 -18.11 -4.56
CA ARG A 21 -3.79 -19.10 -5.65
C ARG A 21 -2.34 -19.46 -5.96
N LYS A 22 -1.43 -18.49 -5.93
CA LYS A 22 0.01 -18.74 -6.16
C LYS A 22 0.68 -19.53 -5.04
N LEU A 23 0.12 -19.50 -3.84
CA LEU A 23 0.65 -20.18 -2.65
C LEU A 23 -0.09 -21.50 -2.38
N GLY A 24 -1.10 -21.85 -3.19
CA GLY A 24 -1.91 -23.05 -2.98
C GLY A 24 -2.83 -22.96 -1.75
N LEU A 25 -3.15 -21.76 -1.27
CA LEU A 25 -4.02 -21.59 -0.11
C LEU A 25 -5.49 -21.76 -0.52
N SER A 26 -6.20 -22.64 0.18
CA SER A 26 -7.65 -22.86 0.04
C SER A 26 -8.48 -21.76 0.69
N GLU A 27 -7.95 -21.11 1.74
CA GLU A 27 -8.60 -20.05 2.51
C GLU A 27 -7.67 -18.86 2.71
N ILE A 28 -8.25 -17.66 2.87
CA ILE A 28 -7.54 -16.42 3.18
C ILE A 28 -8.06 -15.91 4.53
N ASP A 29 -7.29 -16.17 5.58
CA ASP A 29 -7.55 -15.67 6.92
C ASP A 29 -6.93 -14.28 7.17
N SER A 30 -7.09 -13.79 8.40
CA SER A 30 -6.56 -12.49 8.84
C SER A 30 -5.03 -12.42 8.78
N ASP A 31 -4.35 -13.52 9.08
CA ASP A 31 -2.88 -13.59 9.08
C ASP A 31 -2.33 -13.58 7.65
N SER A 32 -3.01 -14.26 6.73
CA SER A 32 -2.74 -14.22 5.29
C SER A 32 -2.90 -12.80 4.76
N LEU A 33 -4.00 -12.12 5.08
CA LEU A 33 -4.23 -10.72 4.67
C LEU A 33 -3.15 -9.79 5.22
N THR A 34 -2.77 -9.95 6.48
CA THR A 34 -1.71 -9.17 7.13
C THR A 34 -0.36 -9.39 6.43
N THR A 35 -0.02 -10.65 6.16
CA THR A 35 1.19 -11.03 5.42
C THR A 35 1.21 -10.42 4.03
N PHE A 36 0.11 -10.53 3.27
CA PHE A 36 0.02 -9.99 1.91
C PHE A 36 0.13 -8.47 1.89
N ARG A 37 -0.54 -7.77 2.82
CA ARG A 37 -0.44 -6.32 3.00
C ARG A 37 1.01 -5.93 3.25
N ASN A 38 1.67 -6.56 4.22
CA ASN A 38 3.04 -6.22 4.61
C ASN A 38 4.01 -6.44 3.42
N GLN A 39 3.87 -7.55 2.69
CA GLN A 39 4.67 -7.81 1.48
C GLN A 39 4.43 -6.78 0.37
N ALA A 40 3.19 -6.35 0.16
CA ALA A 40 2.85 -5.32 -0.81
C ALA A 40 3.46 -3.97 -0.42
N MET A 41 3.35 -3.59 0.86
CA MET A 41 3.92 -2.35 1.38
C MET A 41 5.45 -2.33 1.29
N MET A 42 6.14 -3.42 1.64
CA MET A 42 7.60 -3.52 1.46
C MET A 42 8.02 -3.27 0.01
N LYS A 43 7.30 -3.86 -0.96
CA LYS A 43 7.57 -3.64 -2.39
C LYS A 43 7.33 -2.18 -2.80
N ALA A 44 6.27 -1.56 -2.28
CA ALA A 44 5.97 -0.16 -2.54
C ALA A 44 7.06 0.76 -1.98
N VAL A 45 7.49 0.56 -0.72
CA VAL A 45 8.54 1.34 -0.07
C VAL A 45 9.89 1.18 -0.78
N LYS A 46 10.26 -0.04 -1.18
CA LYS A 46 11.46 -0.28 -2.01
C LYS A 46 11.41 0.51 -3.33
N ARG A 47 10.24 0.56 -3.97
CA ARG A 47 10.03 1.33 -5.21
C ARG A 47 10.13 2.84 -4.97
N ILE A 48 9.51 3.36 -3.92
CA ILE A 48 9.56 4.77 -3.55
C ILE A 48 11.00 5.22 -3.30
N ARG A 49 11.78 4.42 -2.54
CA ARG A 49 13.21 4.69 -2.36
C ARG A 49 13.97 4.70 -3.69
N SER A 50 13.69 3.78 -4.59
CA SER A 50 14.34 3.73 -5.92
C SER A 50 14.04 4.94 -6.80
N PHE A 51 13.00 5.73 -6.47
CA PHE A 51 12.71 6.99 -7.12
C PHE A 51 13.43 8.19 -6.49
N GLY A 52 14.18 8.00 -5.40
CA GLY A 52 14.93 9.05 -4.71
C GLY A 52 14.22 9.64 -3.48
N TYR A 53 13.07 9.10 -3.08
CA TYR A 53 12.34 9.59 -1.91
C TYR A 53 12.85 8.95 -0.61
N ASN A 54 12.92 9.77 0.44
CA ASN A 54 13.29 9.39 1.80
C ASN A 54 12.09 9.35 2.77
N GLU A 55 10.88 9.58 2.25
CA GLU A 55 9.62 9.51 2.98
C GLU A 55 8.46 9.06 2.08
N LEU A 56 7.35 8.68 2.70
CA LEU A 56 6.11 8.34 2.00
C LEU A 56 5.31 9.62 1.77
N THR A 57 5.46 10.22 0.60
CA THR A 57 4.72 11.42 0.18
C THR A 57 3.82 11.13 -1.00
N PHE A 58 2.83 11.99 -1.21
CA PHE A 58 1.98 11.92 -2.38
C PHE A 58 2.73 12.14 -3.70
N ASP A 59 3.78 12.95 -3.70
CA ASP A 59 4.66 13.15 -4.86
C ASP A 59 5.34 11.84 -5.30
N ALA A 60 5.69 10.97 -4.35
CA ALA A 60 6.24 9.66 -4.66
C ALA A 60 5.24 8.76 -5.41
N PHE A 61 3.94 8.93 -5.16
CA PHE A 61 2.90 8.23 -5.91
C PHE A 61 2.69 8.82 -7.30
N ASP A 62 2.78 10.13 -7.48
CA ASP A 62 2.71 10.76 -8.81
C ASP A 62 3.89 10.31 -9.69
N THR A 63 5.10 10.29 -9.10
CA THR A 63 6.27 9.70 -9.76
C THR A 63 6.06 8.22 -10.06
N ALA A 64 5.35 7.47 -9.21
CA ALA A 64 5.03 6.07 -9.49
C ALA A 64 4.08 5.92 -10.68
N LEU A 65 3.07 6.77 -10.83
CA LEU A 65 2.15 6.77 -11.99
C LEU A 65 2.92 7.02 -13.29
N THR A 66 3.86 7.97 -13.28
CA THR A 66 4.63 8.32 -14.48
C THR A 66 5.75 7.32 -14.79
N LYS A 67 6.46 6.79 -13.79
CA LYS A 67 7.62 5.88 -14.02
C LYS A 67 7.25 4.41 -14.10
N THR A 68 6.04 4.02 -13.72
CA THR A 68 5.61 2.61 -13.75
C THR A 68 4.79 2.33 -15.00
N LYS A 69 5.38 1.67 -16.01
CA LYS A 69 4.73 1.35 -17.29
C LYS A 69 3.30 0.80 -17.18
N ARG A 70 3.04 -0.09 -16.22
CA ARG A 70 1.69 -0.68 -16.01
C ARG A 70 0.65 0.27 -15.38
N LEU A 71 1.06 1.44 -14.92
CA LEU A 71 0.20 2.47 -14.32
C LEU A 71 -0.06 3.62 -15.29
N GLN A 72 0.80 3.84 -16.28
CA GLN A 72 0.62 4.85 -17.31
C GLN A 72 -0.68 4.61 -18.09
N GLY A 73 -1.56 5.61 -18.17
CA GLY A 73 -2.86 5.53 -18.86
C GLY A 73 -3.87 4.62 -18.16
N ASN A 74 -3.74 4.40 -16.85
CA ASN A 74 -4.69 3.60 -16.07
C ASN A 74 -5.60 4.51 -15.25
N ASP A 75 -6.71 4.95 -15.85
CA ASP A 75 -7.69 5.85 -15.24
C ASP A 75 -8.19 5.34 -13.88
N GLN A 76 -8.29 4.02 -13.73
CA GLN A 76 -8.72 3.39 -12.47
C GLN A 76 -7.64 3.49 -11.38
N ALA A 77 -6.35 3.51 -11.74
CA ALA A 77 -5.28 3.76 -10.79
C ALA A 77 -5.24 5.24 -10.36
N GLU A 78 -5.44 6.15 -11.32
CA GLU A 78 -5.50 7.59 -11.07
C GLU A 78 -6.68 7.96 -10.17
N LYS A 79 -7.88 7.48 -10.49
CA LYS A 79 -9.08 7.67 -9.67
C LYS A 79 -8.87 7.17 -8.24
N ARG A 80 -8.29 5.98 -8.06
CA ARG A 80 -7.98 5.46 -6.72
C ARG A 80 -6.98 6.33 -5.98
N LEU A 81 -5.99 6.90 -6.66
CA LEU A 81 -5.03 7.80 -6.01
C LEU A 81 -5.73 9.09 -5.55
N GLN A 82 -6.64 9.63 -6.35
CA GLN A 82 -7.45 10.79 -5.96
C GLN A 82 -8.33 10.48 -4.75
N GLU A 83 -8.98 9.31 -4.70
CA GLU A 83 -9.76 8.86 -3.55
C GLU A 83 -8.89 8.67 -2.30
N ILE A 84 -7.67 8.12 -2.45
CA ILE A 84 -6.69 8.04 -1.36
C ILE A 84 -6.32 9.44 -0.87
N ARG A 85 -6.02 10.39 -1.76
CA ARG A 85 -5.71 11.78 -1.38
C ARG A 85 -6.84 12.39 -0.58
N GLY A 86 -8.07 12.31 -1.09
CA GLY A 86 -9.27 12.81 -0.40
C GLY A 86 -9.43 12.20 0.99
N HIS A 87 -9.26 10.88 1.11
CA HIS A 87 -9.37 10.17 2.39
C HIS A 87 -8.32 10.61 3.42
N PHE A 88 -7.08 10.88 3.00
CA PHE A 88 -6.01 11.32 3.90
C PHE A 88 -6.00 12.83 4.15
N SER A 89 -6.61 13.64 3.29
CA SER A 89 -6.78 15.08 3.50
C SER A 89 -7.91 15.43 4.46
N ASP A 90 -8.86 14.52 4.69
CA ASP A 90 -9.98 14.75 5.61
C ASP A 90 -9.53 14.63 7.07
N PRO A 91 -9.50 15.74 7.84
CA PRO A 91 -9.12 15.71 9.25
C PRO A 91 -10.09 14.92 10.13
N ASN A 92 -11.31 14.66 9.66
CA ASN A 92 -12.35 13.90 10.36
C ASN A 92 -12.36 12.41 9.98
N ALA A 93 -11.55 11.98 9.02
CA ALA A 93 -11.46 10.57 8.64
C ALA A 93 -11.01 9.74 9.85
N LYS A 94 -11.90 8.87 10.35
CA LYS A 94 -11.59 7.95 11.46
C LYS A 94 -10.41 7.07 11.05
N LYS A 95 -9.29 7.22 11.76
CA LYS A 95 -8.19 6.27 11.67
C LYS A 95 -8.71 4.91 12.14
N PRO A 96 -8.48 3.82 11.39
CA PRO A 96 -8.98 2.51 11.79
C PRO A 96 -8.40 2.12 13.16
N GLU A 97 -9.26 1.63 14.06
CA GLU A 97 -8.82 0.99 15.31
C GLU A 97 -7.91 -0.19 14.96
N GLY A 98 -6.69 -0.21 15.53
CA GLY A 98 -5.64 -1.17 15.18
C GLY A 98 -4.66 -0.72 14.10
N GLY A 99 -4.85 0.46 13.51
CA GLY A 99 -3.92 1.08 12.55
C GLY A 99 -3.93 0.46 11.15
N THR A 100 -3.46 1.22 10.15
CA THR A 100 -3.35 0.73 8.76
C THR A 100 -2.18 -0.25 8.59
N LEU A 101 -1.12 -0.06 9.40
CA LEU A 101 0.11 -0.85 9.50
C LEU A 101 0.60 -0.86 10.96
N GLY A 102 1.20 -1.97 11.40
CA GLY A 102 1.79 -2.04 12.74
C GLY A 102 2.92 -1.01 12.93
N ALA A 103 3.02 -0.43 14.13
CA ALA A 103 3.97 0.65 14.44
C ALA A 103 5.43 0.27 14.10
N ASP A 104 5.82 -0.96 14.40
CA ASP A 104 7.17 -1.48 14.12
C ASP A 104 7.49 -1.51 12.63
N LEU A 105 6.53 -1.95 11.81
CA LEU A 105 6.70 -2.02 10.35
C LEU A 105 6.83 -0.61 9.76
N MET A 106 6.03 0.34 10.25
CA MET A 106 6.16 1.75 9.87
C MET A 106 7.51 2.33 10.28
N GLY A 107 8.02 1.97 11.46
CA GLY A 107 9.36 2.33 11.91
C GLY A 107 10.44 1.83 10.97
N ARG A 108 10.36 0.56 10.53
CA ARG A 108 11.28 -0.02 9.54
C ARG A 108 11.20 0.71 8.19
N PHE A 109 10.01 1.07 7.72
CA PHE A 109 9.85 1.81 6.47
C PHE A 109 10.50 3.18 6.52
N ARG A 110 10.29 3.94 7.60
CA ARG A 110 10.92 5.27 7.78
C ARG A 110 12.43 5.17 7.78
N ARG A 111 13.01 4.24 8.56
CA ARG A 111 14.45 4.01 8.59
C ARG A 111 15.01 3.62 7.23
N TYR A 112 14.38 2.66 6.56
CA TYR A 112 14.83 2.22 5.23
C TYR A 112 14.81 3.34 4.19
N LEU A 113 13.78 4.19 4.19
CA LEU A 113 13.68 5.32 3.27
C LEU A 113 14.79 6.36 3.53
N LYS A 114 15.16 6.59 4.80
CA LYS A 114 16.31 7.42 5.18
C LYS A 114 17.68 6.78 4.91
N GLY A 115 17.72 5.53 4.48
CA GLY A 115 18.97 4.78 4.31
C GLY A 115 19.52 4.18 5.61
N GLU A 116 18.78 4.26 6.71
CA GLU A 116 19.16 3.81 8.06
C GLU A 116 18.79 2.33 8.30
N GLY A 117 19.27 1.43 7.43
CA GLY A 117 19.09 -0.02 7.58
C GLY A 117 18.28 -0.69 6.47
N ALA A 118 18.08 -2.01 6.63
CA ALA A 118 17.45 -2.89 5.66
C ALA A 118 15.95 -3.11 5.93
N LEU A 119 15.25 -3.59 4.89
CA LEU A 119 13.83 -3.97 4.92
C LEU A 119 13.63 -5.47 5.05
#